data_AF-V2XB63-F1
#
_entry.id   AF-V2XB63-F1
#
_cell.length_a   1.000
_cell.length_b   1.000
_cell.length_c   1.000
_cell.angle_alpha   90.00
_cell.angle_beta   90.00
_cell.angle_gamma   90.00
#
_symmetry.space_group_name_H-M   'P 1'
#
loop_
_entity.id
_entity.type
_entity.pdbx_description
1 polymer ?
#
loop_
_entity_poly.entity_id
_entity_poly.type
_entity_poly.pdbx_seq_one_letter_code
_entity_poly.pdbx_strand_id
1 'polypeptide(L)'
;MSLTGMNIPIPDAETLQSQEGRQSHSLTVLQSEESSYRNICDDALKTLENALQNKDLDSNVREKLEPLFASIKTQKDNLISIISQAQEVQDGINENKPEPDEIQKQVQALVDEFTKTAKELSQQVDSLGRLMAVHRIPTE
;
A
#
# COMPACT_ATOMS: atom_id res chain seq x y z
N MET A 1 14.65 -9.61 9.82
CA MET A 1 13.27 -9.35 10.34
C MET A 1 12.26 -10.26 9.64
N SER A 2 11.35 -10.95 10.33
CA SER A 2 10.41 -11.92 9.71
C SER A 2 9.23 -11.23 9.01
N LEU A 3 9.11 -11.42 7.69
CA LEU A 3 7.97 -10.96 6.89
C LEU A 3 6.63 -11.62 7.28
N THR A 4 6.67 -12.78 7.92
CA THR A 4 5.52 -13.65 8.27
C THR A 4 4.61 -13.13 9.40
N GLY A 5 4.75 -11.85 9.78
CA GLY A 5 3.91 -11.20 10.79
C GLY A 5 3.56 -9.75 10.47
N MET A 6 3.84 -9.26 9.26
CA MET A 6 3.41 -7.92 8.85
C MET A 6 1.90 -7.92 8.60
N ASN A 7 1.15 -7.55 9.63
CA ASN A 7 -0.28 -7.28 9.51
C ASN A 7 -0.44 -5.97 8.74
N ILE A 8 -0.82 -6.03 7.46
CA ILE A 8 -1.15 -4.83 6.70
C ILE A 8 -2.53 -4.34 7.18
N PRO A 9 -2.63 -3.17 7.81
CA PRO A 9 -3.90 -2.63 8.27
C PRO A 9 -4.74 -2.22 7.06
N ILE A 10 -5.60 -3.10 6.56
CA ILE A 10 -6.56 -2.73 5.49
C ILE A 10 -7.70 -1.97 6.17
N PRO A 11 -7.88 -0.66 5.89
CA PRO A 11 -8.99 0.07 6.47
C PRO A 11 -10.30 -0.50 5.93
N ASP A 12 -11.25 -0.73 6.84
CA ASP A 12 -12.56 -1.27 6.48
C ASP A 12 -13.39 -0.20 5.75
N ALA A 13 -13.96 -0.55 4.60
CA ALA A 13 -14.72 0.37 3.77
C ALA A 13 -15.92 1.00 4.50
N GLU A 14 -16.51 0.31 5.49
CA GLU A 14 -17.60 0.86 6.32
C GLU A 14 -17.13 1.97 7.27
N THR A 15 -15.87 1.90 7.72
CA THR A 15 -15.27 2.92 8.60
C THR A 15 -15.12 4.25 7.86
N LEU A 16 -14.93 4.19 6.54
CA LEU A 16 -14.68 5.34 5.67
C LEU A 16 -15.98 6.04 5.17
N GLN A 17 -17.20 5.53 5.44
CA GLN A 17 -18.41 5.92 4.65
C GLN A 17 -19.53 6.85 5.23
N SER A 18 -19.64 7.21 6.51
CA SER A 18 -20.77 8.08 7.00
C SER A 18 -20.60 9.60 6.85
N GLN A 19 -21.62 10.23 6.25
CA GLN A 19 -21.89 11.64 5.89
C GLN A 19 -21.14 12.82 6.55
N GLU A 20 -20.71 13.76 5.68
CA GLU A 20 -20.25 15.17 5.83
C GLU A 20 -19.13 15.51 6.83
N GLY A 21 -19.02 14.82 7.97
CA GLY A 21 -17.84 14.86 8.84
C GLY A 21 -16.74 13.86 8.43
N ARG A 22 -17.03 12.92 7.51
CA ARG A 22 -16.08 11.84 7.15
C ARG A 22 -15.31 11.98 5.84
N GLN A 23 -15.57 12.97 4.99
CA GLN A 23 -14.67 13.20 3.84
C GLN A 23 -13.27 13.57 4.36
N SER A 24 -13.20 14.56 5.25
CA SER A 24 -11.96 14.91 5.94
C SER A 24 -11.44 13.76 6.81
N HIS A 25 -12.31 12.98 7.47
CA HIS A 25 -11.89 11.78 8.22
C HIS A 25 -11.24 10.70 7.34
N SER A 26 -11.83 10.39 6.18
CA SER A 26 -11.31 9.37 5.27
C SER A 26 -9.98 9.79 4.65
N LEU A 27 -9.86 11.06 4.26
CA LEU A 27 -8.59 11.63 3.80
C LEU A 27 -7.53 11.62 4.91
N THR A 28 -7.93 11.95 6.15
CA THR A 28 -7.05 11.88 7.32
C THR A 28 -6.60 10.45 7.61
N VAL A 29 -7.49 9.46 7.50
CA VAL A 29 -7.15 8.04 7.67
C VAL A 29 -6.18 7.58 6.58
N LEU A 30 -6.45 7.91 5.31
CA LEU A 30 -5.54 7.61 4.19
C LEU A 30 -4.13 8.18 4.42
N GLN A 31 -4.04 9.43 4.87
CA GLN A 31 -2.77 10.09 5.22
C GLN A 31 -2.10 9.45 6.44
N SER A 32 -2.87 9.06 7.47
CA SER A 32 -2.34 8.45 8.69
C SER A 32 -1.74 7.07 8.39
N GLU A 33 -2.39 6.33 7.48
CA GLU A 33 -1.95 4.99 7.08
C GLU A 33 -0.77 5.02 6.09
N GLU A 34 -0.50 6.16 5.41
CA GLU A 34 0.65 6.30 4.49
C GLU A 34 1.92 5.71 5.07
N SER A 35 2.28 6.16 6.27
CA SER A 35 3.56 5.82 6.89
C SER A 35 3.67 4.31 7.12
N SER A 36 2.57 3.67 7.53
CA SER A 36 2.50 2.22 7.72
C SER A 36 2.72 1.49 6.39
N TYR A 37 1.97 1.85 5.34
CA TYR A 37 2.08 1.20 4.05
C TYR A 37 3.42 1.44 3.37
N ARG A 38 3.95 2.66 3.45
CA ARG A 38 5.26 3.02 2.92
C ARG A 38 6.35 2.18 3.59
N ASN A 39 6.31 2.06 4.92
CA ASN A 39 7.26 1.23 5.66
C ASN A 39 7.17 -0.24 5.25
N ILE A 40 5.95 -0.79 5.09
CA ILE A 40 5.75 -2.17 4.61
C ILE A 40 6.36 -2.37 3.21
N CYS A 41 6.12 -1.44 2.29
CA CYS A 41 6.71 -1.47 0.96
C CYS A 41 8.24 -1.39 1.02
N ASP A 42 8.80 -0.47 1.82
CA ASP A 42 10.24 -0.32 2.01
C ASP A 42 10.89 -1.58 2.59
N ASP A 43 10.29 -2.20 3.61
CA ASP A 43 10.77 -3.45 4.20
C ASP A 43 10.69 -4.63 3.22
N ALA A 44 9.59 -4.73 2.46
CA ALA A 44 9.42 -5.77 1.45
C ALA A 44 10.41 -5.61 0.29
N LEU A 45 10.60 -4.38 -0.20
CA LEU A 45 11.58 -4.07 -1.25
C LEU A 45 13.00 -4.35 -0.78
N LYS A 46 13.36 -3.92 0.43
CA LYS A 46 14.68 -4.21 1.03
C LYS A 46 14.91 -5.71 1.16
N THR A 47 13.90 -6.46 1.59
CA THR A 47 13.99 -7.93 1.68
C THR A 47 14.21 -8.58 0.32
N LEU A 48 13.48 -8.09 -0.70
CA LEU A 48 13.65 -8.53 -2.08
C LEU A 48 15.01 -8.16 -2.65
N GLU A 49 15.52 -6.96 -2.41
CA GLU A 49 16.86 -6.53 -2.83
C GLU A 49 17.93 -7.44 -2.23
N ASN A 50 17.87 -7.71 -0.93
CA ASN A 50 18.80 -8.62 -0.26
C ASN A 50 18.72 -10.04 -0.85
N ALA A 51 17.50 -10.55 -1.07
CA ALA A 51 17.31 -11.87 -1.68
C ALA A 51 17.85 -11.93 -3.11
N LEU A 52 17.59 -10.91 -3.94
CA LEU A 52 18.05 -10.84 -5.32
C LEU A 52 19.56 -10.64 -5.44
N GLN A 53 20.20 -9.99 -4.46
CA GLN A 53 21.66 -9.85 -4.38
C GLN A 53 22.37 -11.17 -4.00
N ASN A 54 21.65 -12.14 -3.42
CA ASN A 54 22.21 -13.44 -3.11
C ASN A 54 22.54 -14.20 -4.41
N LYS A 55 23.83 -14.49 -4.61
CA LYS A 55 24.34 -15.18 -5.82
C LYS A 55 24.01 -16.67 -5.83
N ASP A 56 23.73 -17.25 -4.66
CA ASP A 56 23.35 -18.65 -4.49
C ASP A 56 21.82 -18.84 -4.57
N LEU A 57 21.07 -17.77 -4.86
CA LEU A 57 19.64 -17.84 -5.05
C LEU A 57 19.31 -18.65 -6.32
N ASP A 58 18.45 -19.66 -6.18
CA ASP A 58 17.96 -20.45 -7.30
C ASP A 58 17.30 -19.57 -8.38
N SER A 59 17.63 -19.83 -9.65
CA SER A 59 17.16 -18.99 -10.76
C SER A 59 15.65 -18.95 -10.88
N ASN A 60 14.94 -20.06 -10.60
CA ASN A 60 13.47 -20.07 -10.63
C ASN A 60 12.86 -19.24 -9.51
N VAL A 61 13.59 -19.06 -8.40
CA VAL A 61 13.16 -18.20 -7.30
C VAL A 61 13.41 -16.74 -7.66
N ARG A 62 14.57 -16.43 -8.22
CA ARG A 62 14.86 -15.09 -8.77
C ARG A 62 13.79 -14.65 -9.77
N GLU A 63 13.41 -15.50 -10.71
CA GLU A 63 12.35 -15.22 -11.71
C GLU A 63 10.98 -14.94 -11.08
N LYS A 64 10.72 -15.41 -9.85
CA LYS A 64 9.49 -15.10 -9.10
C LYS A 64 9.62 -13.84 -8.23
N LEU A 65 10.82 -13.55 -7.74
CA LEU A 65 11.09 -12.38 -6.88
C LEU A 65 11.20 -11.08 -7.69
N GLU A 66 11.79 -11.11 -8.89
CA GLU A 66 11.89 -9.92 -9.76
C GLU A 66 10.54 -9.28 -10.11
N PRO A 67 9.50 -10.01 -10.54
CA PRO A 67 8.19 -9.40 -10.79
C PRO A 67 7.53 -8.91 -9.51
N LEU A 68 7.73 -9.59 -8.37
CA LEU A 68 7.26 -9.09 -7.07
C LEU A 68 7.93 -7.77 -6.68
N PHE A 69 9.23 -7.63 -6.94
CA PHE A 69 9.96 -6.38 -6.70
C PHE A 69 9.40 -5.21 -7.52
N ALA A 70 9.25 -5.41 -8.83
CA ALA A 70 8.65 -4.40 -9.70
C ALA A 70 7.21 -4.06 -9.29
N SER A 71 6.45 -5.07 -8.91
CA SER A 71 5.06 -4.92 -8.49
C SER A 71 4.92 -4.15 -7.18
N ILE A 72 5.64 -4.55 -6.13
CA ILE A 72 5.59 -3.87 -4.82
C ILE A 72 6.08 -2.42 -4.97
N LYS A 73 7.10 -2.18 -5.79
CA LYS A 73 7.57 -0.82 -6.10
C LYS A 73 6.45 0.01 -6.75
N THR A 74 5.77 -0.56 -7.75
CA THR A 74 4.63 0.09 -8.41
C THR A 74 3.51 0.39 -7.42
N GLN A 75 3.19 -0.55 -6.52
CA GLN A 75 2.16 -0.30 -5.50
C GLN A 75 2.57 0.79 -4.50
N LYS A 76 3.85 0.88 -4.15
CA LYS A 76 4.36 2.00 -3.35
C LYS A 76 4.15 3.34 -4.05
N ASP A 77 4.52 3.44 -5.33
CA ASP A 77 4.33 4.66 -6.13
C ASP A 77 2.84 5.03 -6.27
N ASN A 78 1.97 4.03 -6.50
CA ASN A 78 0.51 4.23 -6.55
C ASN A 78 -0.04 4.77 -5.22
N LEU A 79 0.36 4.18 -4.09
CA LEU A 79 -0.09 4.66 -2.77
C LEU A 79 0.33 6.10 -2.53
N ILE A 80 1.58 6.47 -2.83
CA ILE A 80 2.06 7.85 -2.72
C ILE A 80 1.19 8.77 -3.59
N SER A 81 0.89 8.38 -4.83
CA SER A 81 0.04 9.17 -5.72
C SER A 81 -1.39 9.34 -5.21
N ILE A 82 -1.98 8.29 -4.62
CA ILE A 82 -3.33 8.35 -4.05
C ILE A 82 -3.36 9.30 -2.84
N ILE A 83 -2.32 9.27 -2.02
CA ILE A 83 -2.23 10.13 -0.83
C ILE A 83 -2.00 11.58 -1.21
N SER A 84 -1.18 11.87 -2.23
CA SER A 84 -1.05 13.22 -2.77
C SER A 84 -2.39 13.76 -3.29
N GLN A 85 -3.13 12.96 -4.07
CA GLN A 85 -4.47 13.35 -4.53
C GLN A 85 -5.43 13.55 -3.35
N ALA A 86 -5.35 12.72 -2.31
CA ALA A 86 -6.15 12.89 -1.10
C ALA A 86 -5.84 14.21 -0.37
N GLN A 87 -4.57 14.63 -0.32
CA GLN A 87 -4.18 15.94 0.21
C GLN A 87 -4.75 17.07 -0.63
N GLU A 88 -4.62 17.01 -1.96
CA GLU A 88 -5.16 18.02 -2.87
C GLU A 88 -6.68 18.19 -2.72
N VAL A 89 -7.42 17.07 -2.60
CA VAL A 89 -8.86 17.11 -2.33
C VAL A 89 -9.16 17.73 -0.96
N GLN A 90 -8.36 17.42 0.07
CA GLN A 90 -8.53 17.99 1.40
C GLN A 90 -8.29 19.51 1.44
N ASP A 91 -7.24 19.98 0.77
CA ASP A 91 -6.94 21.41 0.64
C ASP A 91 -8.05 22.12 -0.13
N GLY A 92 -8.55 21.52 -1.23
CA GLY A 92 -9.69 22.04 -1.98
C GLY A 92 -10.98 22.16 -1.16
N ILE A 93 -11.26 21.20 -0.28
CA ILE A 93 -12.38 21.28 0.68
C ILE A 93 -12.21 22.48 1.62
N ASN A 94 -11.01 22.67 2.16
CA ASN A 94 -10.69 23.73 3.12
C ASN A 94 -10.76 25.13 2.50
N GLU A 95 -10.35 25.28 1.24
CA GLU A 95 -10.24 26.58 0.58
C GLU A 95 -11.53 27.06 -0.11
N ASN A 96 -12.32 26.17 -0.72
CA ASN A 96 -13.33 26.59 -1.70
C ASN A 96 -14.79 26.19 -1.42
N LYS A 97 -15.11 25.49 -0.32
CA LYS A 97 -16.45 24.88 -0.09
C LYS A 97 -17.05 24.29 -1.39
N PRO A 98 -16.37 23.29 -2.01
CA PRO A 98 -16.84 22.72 -3.26
C PRO A 98 -18.22 22.04 -3.08
N GLU A 99 -18.90 21.74 -4.19
CA GLU A 99 -20.16 21.00 -4.12
C GLU A 99 -19.94 19.62 -3.46
N PRO A 100 -20.71 19.28 -2.42
CA PRO A 100 -20.46 18.11 -1.58
C PRO A 100 -20.51 16.79 -2.36
N ASP A 101 -21.34 16.72 -3.41
CA ASP A 101 -21.48 15.57 -4.30
C ASP A 101 -20.19 15.25 -5.10
N GLU A 102 -19.47 16.27 -5.56
CA GLU A 102 -18.29 16.07 -6.38
C GLU A 102 -17.09 15.63 -5.52
N ILE A 103 -16.95 16.24 -4.34
CA ILE A 103 -15.97 15.83 -3.33
C ILE A 103 -16.24 14.38 -2.90
N GLN A 104 -17.50 14.01 -2.68
CA GLN A 104 -17.84 12.67 -2.23
C GLN A 104 -17.43 11.61 -3.26
N LYS A 105 -17.63 11.88 -4.55
CA LYS A 105 -17.19 10.98 -5.62
C LYS A 105 -15.67 10.87 -5.68
N GLN A 106 -14.95 11.98 -5.54
CA GLN A 106 -13.48 11.99 -5.55
C GLN A 106 -12.91 11.22 -4.35
N VAL A 107 -13.40 11.50 -3.14
CA VAL A 107 -12.97 10.81 -1.91
C VAL A 107 -13.29 9.32 -2.00
N GLN A 108 -14.47 8.95 -2.48
CA GLN A 108 -14.84 7.54 -2.63
C GLN A 108 -13.95 6.83 -3.65
N ALA A 109 -13.67 7.45 -4.80
CA ALA A 109 -12.77 6.88 -5.80
C ALA A 109 -11.34 6.67 -5.24
N LEU A 110 -10.82 7.65 -4.48
CA LEU A 110 -9.52 7.53 -3.83
C LEU A 110 -9.49 6.42 -2.77
N VAL A 111 -10.56 6.29 -1.98
CA VAL A 111 -10.71 5.21 -1.00
C VAL A 111 -10.75 3.85 -1.69
N ASP A 112 -11.55 3.69 -2.74
CA ASP A 112 -11.64 2.43 -3.49
C ASP A 112 -10.31 2.05 -4.13
N GLU A 113 -9.60 3.03 -4.72
CA GLU A 113 -8.28 2.83 -5.31
C GLU A 113 -7.23 2.46 -4.24
N PHE A 114 -7.26 3.14 -3.09
CA PHE A 114 -6.39 2.82 -1.95
C PHE A 114 -6.64 1.40 -1.45
N THR A 115 -7.90 1.04 -1.17
CA THR A 115 -8.27 -0.28 -0.65
C THR A 115 -7.87 -1.38 -1.63
N LYS A 116 -8.06 -1.16 -2.93
CA LYS A 116 -7.60 -2.09 -3.98
C LYS A 116 -6.07 -2.25 -3.94
N THR A 117 -5.35 -1.14 -3.98
CA THR A 117 -3.87 -1.10 -3.99
C THR A 117 -3.30 -1.77 -2.74
N ALA A 118 -3.87 -1.47 -1.57
CA ALA A 118 -3.54 -2.08 -0.29
C ALA A 118 -3.76 -3.60 -0.27
N LYS A 119 -4.86 -4.07 -0.84
CA LYS A 119 -5.17 -5.51 -0.93
C LYS A 119 -4.18 -6.22 -1.86
N GLU A 120 -3.88 -5.64 -3.01
CA GLU A 120 -2.89 -6.18 -3.95
C GLU A 120 -1.51 -6.25 -3.31
N LEU A 121 -1.08 -5.20 -2.61
CA LEU A 121 0.17 -5.19 -1.84
C LEU A 121 0.19 -6.30 -0.78
N SER A 122 -0.89 -6.46 -0.02
CA SER A 122 -1.01 -7.51 1.00
C SER A 122 -0.82 -8.91 0.42
N GLN A 123 -1.44 -9.19 -0.71
CA GLN A 123 -1.26 -10.46 -1.42
C GLN A 123 0.18 -10.66 -1.93
N GLN A 124 0.84 -9.58 -2.35
CA GLN A 124 2.23 -9.62 -2.83
C GLN A 124 3.22 -9.86 -1.69
N VAL A 125 3.06 -9.16 -0.56
CA VAL A 125 3.89 -9.33 0.64
C VAL A 125 3.71 -10.73 1.23
N ASP A 126 2.48 -11.25 1.27
CA ASP A 126 2.19 -12.62 1.71
C ASP A 126 2.81 -13.67 0.76
N SER A 127 2.76 -13.43 -0.56
CA SER A 127 3.41 -14.28 -1.55
C SER A 127 4.94 -14.26 -1.43
N LEU A 128 5.53 -13.09 -1.16
CA LEU A 128 6.93 -12.95 -0.84
C LEU A 128 7.29 -13.76 0.42
N GLY A 129 6.53 -13.58 1.50
CA GLY A 129 6.74 -14.33 2.75
C GLY A 129 6.71 -15.84 2.54
N ARG A 130 5.78 -16.34 1.73
CA ARG A 130 5.71 -17.77 1.36
C ARG A 130 6.93 -18.22 0.56
N LEU A 131 7.36 -17.46 -0.46
CA LEU A 131 8.52 -17.80 -1.27
C LEU A 131 9.79 -17.85 -0.43
N MET A 132 10.00 -16.85 0.44
CA MET A 132 11.14 -16.80 1.34
C MET A 132 11.16 -17.99 2.31
N ALA A 133 10.00 -18.37 2.86
CA ALA A 133 9.87 -19.50 3.78
C ALA A 133 10.12 -20.85 3.08
N VAL A 134 9.53 -21.08 1.90
CA VAL A 134 9.69 -22.33 1.14
C VAL A 134 11.14 -22.54 0.71
N HIS A 135 11.81 -21.46 0.28
CA HIS A 135 13.18 -21.52 -0.24
C HIS A 135 14.26 -21.28 0.82
N ARG A 136 13.86 -21.18 2.12
CA ARG A 136 14.77 -20.93 3.26
C ARG A 136 15.72 -19.75 3.03
N ILE A 137 15.24 -18.71 2.37
CA ILE A 137 16.04 -17.51 2.12
C ILE A 137 16.13 -16.76 3.45
N PRO A 138 17.33 -16.51 3.99
CA PRO A 138 17.48 -15.81 5.26
C PRO A 138 16.93 -14.38 5.13
N THR A 139 16.04 -14.00 6.05
CA THR A 139 15.54 -12.64 6.22
C THR A 139 16.30 -11.98 7.37
N GLU A 140 17.47 -11.42 7.06
CA GLU A 140 18.29 -10.68 8.04
C GLU A 140 17.50 -9.52 8.69
#